data_AF-A0A1A9C250-F1
#
_entry.id   AF-A0A1A9C250-F1
#
_cell.length_a   1.000
_cell.length_b   1.000
_cell.length_c   1.000
_cell.angle_alpha   90.00
_cell.angle_beta   90.00
_cell.angle_gamma   90.00
#
_symmetry.space_group_name_H-M   'P 1'
#
loop_
_entity.id
_entity.type
_entity.pdbx_description
1 polymer ?
#
loop_
_entity_poly.entity_id
_entity_poly.type
_entity_poly.pdbx_seq_one_letter_code
_entity_poly.pdbx_strand_id
1 'polypeptide(L)'
;MTNVWIMRKVKGSPGGRGDRRVLVRADTITYLSADDHQVRATELGSDDLTVLADEKDGGHDAPLLPEGFNVDLLFAISEARRRASEANDDPHQEDRVLVAQVYDGGWVWREFRPSEPEPKPEP
;
A
#
# COMPACT_ATOMS: atom_id res chain seq x y z
N MET A 1 3.33 18.86 -7.11
CA MET A 1 4.18 17.89 -6.40
C MET A 1 3.33 16.65 -6.22
N THR A 2 3.74 15.55 -6.83
CA THR A 2 3.02 14.29 -6.82
C THR A 2 3.01 13.68 -5.42
N ASN A 3 1.84 13.31 -4.92
CA ASN A 3 1.73 12.60 -3.65
C ASN A 3 1.90 11.10 -3.87
N VAL A 4 2.37 10.41 -2.85
CA VAL A 4 2.35 8.94 -2.80
C VAL A 4 1.33 8.51 -1.75
N TRP A 5 0.42 7.63 -2.16
CA TRP A 5 -0.63 7.06 -1.32
C TRP A 5 -0.40 5.57 -1.12
N ILE A 6 -0.72 5.06 0.07
CA ILE A 6 -0.79 3.63 0.35
C ILE A 6 -2.27 3.25 0.38
N MET A 7 -2.68 2.38 -0.53
CA MET A 7 -4.02 1.80 -0.53
C MET A 7 -4.04 0.54 0.31
N ARG A 8 -4.88 0.57 1.35
CA ARG A 8 -5.15 -0.58 2.21
C ARG A 8 -6.58 -1.08 2.03
N LYS A 9 -6.75 -2.38 2.20
CA LYS A 9 -8.07 -3.00 2.30
C LYS A 9 -8.53 -2.92 3.75
N VAL A 10 -9.81 -2.61 3.94
CA VAL A 10 -10.46 -2.57 5.25
C VAL A 10 -11.68 -3.46 5.14
N LYS A 11 -11.66 -4.57 5.87
CA LYS A 11 -12.79 -5.48 5.91
C LYS A 11 -14.02 -4.74 6.43
N GLY A 12 -15.12 -4.83 5.70
CA GLY A 12 -16.40 -4.27 6.15
C GLY A 12 -16.87 -4.97 7.44
N SER A 13 -17.59 -4.25 8.30
CA SER A 13 -18.25 -4.88 9.46
C SER A 13 -19.22 -5.98 8.99
N PRO A 14 -19.37 -7.07 9.76
CA PRO A 14 -20.37 -8.10 9.43
C PRO A 14 -21.76 -7.47 9.32
N GLY A 15 -22.37 -7.51 8.12
CA GLY A 15 -23.66 -6.89 7.81
C GLY A 15 -23.63 -5.51 7.14
N GLY A 16 -22.46 -4.95 6.85
CA GLY A 16 -22.29 -3.67 6.12
C GLY A 16 -22.03 -3.81 4.62
N ARG A 17 -21.89 -2.67 3.91
CA ARG A 17 -21.27 -2.61 2.56
C ARG A 17 -19.90 -3.30 2.65
N GLY A 18 -19.59 -4.17 1.68
CA GLY A 18 -18.40 -5.01 1.62
C GLY A 18 -17.06 -4.26 1.74
N ASP A 19 -15.97 -4.99 1.49
CA ASP A 19 -14.61 -4.48 1.72
C ASP A 19 -14.40 -3.07 1.16
N ARG A 20 -13.88 -2.20 2.03
CA ARG A 20 -13.60 -0.80 1.70
C ARG A 20 -12.13 -0.63 1.42
N ARG A 21 -11.82 0.37 0.60
CA ARG A 21 -10.45 0.80 0.33
C ARG A 21 -10.23 2.15 0.98
N VAL A 22 -9.11 2.29 1.66
CA VAL A 22 -8.70 3.54 2.30
C VAL A 22 -7.31 3.89 1.81
N LEU A 23 -7.09 5.18 1.59
CA LEU A 23 -5.79 5.72 1.20
C LEU A 23 -5.15 6.41 2.40
N VAL A 24 -3.90 6.06 2.67
CA VAL A 24 -3.03 6.70 3.66
C VAL A 24 -1.97 7.49 2.92
N ARG A 25 -1.72 8.75 3.30
CA ARG A 25 -0.71 9.56 2.62
C ARG A 25 0.69 9.19 3.13
N ALA A 26 1.63 8.91 2.24
CA ALA A 26 2.93 8.38 2.64
C ALA A 26 3.78 9.37 3.46
N ASP A 27 3.58 10.67 3.27
CA ASP A 27 4.28 11.74 4.00
C ASP A 27 3.69 12.01 5.40
N THR A 28 2.51 11.48 5.72
CA THR A 28 1.93 11.58 7.08
C THR A 28 2.42 10.46 7.98
N ILE A 29 3.05 9.41 7.46
CA ILE A 29 3.53 8.29 8.27
C ILE A 29 4.63 8.74 9.23
N THR A 30 4.41 8.57 10.54
CA THR A 30 5.36 8.95 11.60
C THR A 30 6.01 7.75 12.29
N TYR A 31 5.38 6.58 12.21
CA TYR A 31 5.88 5.32 12.72
C TYR A 31 5.48 4.19 11.78
N LEU A 32 6.35 3.19 11.64
CA LEU A 32 6.11 2.01 10.82
C LEU A 32 6.66 0.77 11.53
N SER A 33 5.85 -0.27 11.64
CA SER A 33 6.25 -1.58 12.16
C SER A 33 5.65 -2.71 11.33
N ALA A 34 6.27 -3.87 11.40
CA ALA A 34 5.77 -5.08 10.79
C ALA A 34 6.03 -6.30 11.65
N ASP A 35 5.13 -7.26 11.54
CA ASP A 35 5.31 -8.66 11.90
C ASP A 35 5.00 -9.52 10.65
N ASP A 36 5.01 -10.84 10.80
CA ASP A 36 4.71 -11.80 9.72
C ASP A 36 3.23 -11.79 9.30
N HIS A 37 2.36 -11.07 10.01
CA HIS A 37 0.93 -10.97 9.72
C HIS A 37 0.53 -9.61 9.17
N GLN A 38 1.16 -8.52 9.62
CA GLN A 38 0.70 -7.15 9.34
C GLN A 38 1.85 -6.14 9.22
N VAL A 39 1.70 -5.19 8.30
CA VAL A 39 2.40 -3.90 8.32
C VAL A 39 1.49 -2.85 8.95
N ARG A 40 1.98 -2.09 9.92
CA ARG A 40 1.22 -1.09 10.67
C ARG A 40 1.94 0.24 10.69
N ALA A 41 1.18 1.34 10.68
CA ALA A 41 1.72 2.68 10.74
C ALA A 41 0.88 3.59 11.64
N THR A 42 1.48 4.66 12.17
CA THR A 42 0.75 5.81 12.69
C THR A 42 0.90 6.99 11.75
N GLU A 43 -0.09 7.88 11.77
CA GLU A 43 -0.11 9.09 10.95
C GLU A 43 0.12 10.34 11.82
N LEU A 44 0.64 11.41 11.22
CA LEU A 44 0.85 12.68 11.88
C LEU A 44 -0.49 13.22 12.40
N GLY A 45 -0.56 13.44 13.71
CA GLY A 45 -1.79 13.90 14.37
C GLY A 45 -2.78 12.79 14.72
N SER A 46 -2.39 11.52 14.58
CA SER A 46 -3.14 10.35 15.04
C SER A 46 -2.29 9.46 15.93
N ASP A 47 -2.84 9.04 17.06
CA ASP A 47 -2.24 8.02 17.93
C ASP A 47 -2.69 6.60 17.54
N ASP A 48 -3.58 6.47 16.54
CA ASP A 48 -4.13 5.20 16.12
C ASP A 48 -3.17 4.44 15.19
N LEU A 49 -2.98 3.15 15.49
CA LEU A 49 -2.26 2.22 14.62
C LEU A 49 -3.15 1.76 13.47
N THR A 50 -2.71 2.07 12.26
CA THR A 50 -3.38 1.76 10.99
C THR A 50 -2.65 0.60 10.31
N VAL A 51 -3.36 -0.51 10.07
CA VAL A 51 -2.82 -1.67 9.33
C VAL A 51 -2.73 -1.33 7.83
N LEU A 52 -1.53 -1.19 7.28
CA LEU A 52 -1.31 -0.88 5.86
C LEU A 52 -1.41 -2.11 4.96
N ALA A 53 -1.02 -3.28 5.47
CA ALA A 53 -1.15 -4.57 4.81
C ALA A 53 -1.45 -5.64 5.86
N ASP A 54 -2.36 -6.55 5.54
CA ASP A 54 -2.69 -7.72 6.36
C ASP A 54 -2.49 -8.99 5.50
N GLU A 55 -1.95 -10.07 6.07
CA GLU A 55 -1.79 -11.36 5.38
C GLU A 55 -3.09 -11.82 4.70
N LYS A 56 -4.24 -11.49 5.30
CA LYS A 56 -5.57 -11.88 4.81
C LYS A 56 -5.94 -11.16 3.52
N ASP A 57 -5.26 -10.06 3.20
CA ASP A 57 -5.46 -9.33 1.95
C ASP A 57 -4.98 -10.10 0.72
N GLY A 58 -4.13 -11.12 0.92
CA GLY A 58 -3.61 -12.01 -0.11
C GLY A 58 -4.57 -13.12 -0.52
N GLY A 59 -5.64 -13.35 0.24
CA GLY A 59 -6.61 -14.42 -0.04
C GLY A 59 -6.32 -15.73 0.71
N HIS A 60 -7.03 -16.78 0.33
CA HIS A 60 -6.83 -18.12 0.89
C HIS A 60 -5.47 -18.66 0.42
N ASP A 61 -4.69 -19.23 1.34
CA ASP A 61 -3.34 -19.78 1.09
C ASP A 61 -2.24 -18.77 0.70
N ALA A 62 -2.48 -17.47 0.90
CA ALA A 62 -1.42 -16.47 0.79
C ALA A 62 -0.29 -16.74 1.80
N PRO A 63 0.98 -16.53 1.43
CA PRO A 63 2.09 -16.65 2.37
C PRO A 63 1.98 -15.59 3.48
N LEU A 64 2.67 -15.82 4.59
CA LEU A 64 2.93 -14.79 5.58
C LEU A 64 3.69 -13.62 4.95
N LEU A 65 3.59 -12.44 5.56
CA LEU A 65 4.39 -11.29 5.14
C LEU A 65 5.89 -11.59 5.37
N PRO A 66 6.76 -11.25 4.41
CA PRO A 66 8.18 -11.48 4.55
C PRO A 66 8.78 -10.58 5.64
N GLU A 67 9.88 -11.04 6.25
CA GLU A 67 10.67 -10.22 7.15
C GLU A 67 11.13 -8.93 6.44
N GLY A 68 10.89 -7.78 7.06
CA GLY A 68 11.28 -6.49 6.49
C GLY A 68 10.31 -5.91 5.46
N PHE A 69 9.09 -6.44 5.31
CA PHE A 69 8.11 -5.91 4.34
C PHE A 69 7.73 -4.43 4.56
N ASN A 70 7.91 -3.91 5.77
CA ASN A 70 7.85 -2.47 6.05
C ASN A 70 9.03 -1.68 5.45
N VAL A 71 10.22 -2.25 5.39
CA VAL A 71 11.39 -1.64 4.72
C VAL A 71 11.17 -1.61 3.21
N ASP A 72 10.59 -2.68 2.65
CA ASP A 72 10.21 -2.73 1.23
C ASP A 72 9.19 -1.64 0.88
N LEU A 73 8.26 -1.32 1.79
CA LEU A 73 7.35 -0.19 1.63
C LEU A 73 8.11 1.14 1.53
N LEU A 74 9.10 1.39 2.38
CA LEU A 74 9.91 2.62 2.34
C LEU A 74 10.69 2.75 1.03
N PHE A 75 11.23 1.63 0.54
CA PHE A 75 11.87 1.58 -0.77
C PHE A 75 10.87 1.88 -1.89
N ALA A 76 9.70 1.25 -1.87
CA ALA A 76 8.64 1.48 -2.87
C ALA A 76 8.15 2.95 -2.88
N ILE A 77 8.00 3.58 -1.71
CA ILE A 77 7.66 5.01 -1.59
C ILE A 77 8.75 5.88 -2.25
N SER A 78 10.01 5.56 -2.00
CA SER A 78 11.14 6.32 -2.54
C SER A 78 11.22 6.19 -4.06
N GLU A 79 11.04 4.98 -4.59
CA GLU A 79 10.99 4.73 -6.04
C GLU A 79 9.80 5.42 -6.71
N ALA A 80 8.60 5.38 -6.11
CA ALA A 80 7.43 6.06 -6.63
C ALA A 80 7.66 7.59 -6.72
N ARG A 81 8.28 8.19 -5.69
CA ARG A 81 8.66 9.63 -5.71
C ARG A 81 9.66 9.94 -6.81
N ARG A 82 10.68 9.09 -6.98
CA ARG A 82 11.70 9.24 -8.02
C ARG A 82 11.07 9.19 -9.41
N ARG A 83 10.27 8.16 -9.69
CA ARG A 83 9.56 8.00 -10.96
C ARG A 83 8.60 9.15 -11.25
N ALA A 84 7.87 9.63 -10.25
CA ALA A 84 7.01 10.80 -10.39
C ALA A 84 7.80 12.07 -10.75
N SER A 85 9.01 12.25 -10.19
CA SER A 85 9.88 13.38 -10.53
C SER A 85 10.52 13.28 -11.91
N GLU A 86 10.72 12.07 -12.43
CA GLU A 86 11.35 11.82 -13.74
C GLU A 86 10.34 11.70 -14.89
N ALA A 87 9.05 11.58 -14.58
CA ALA A 87 7.98 11.43 -15.55
C ALA A 87 7.79 12.70 -16.39
N ASN A 88 8.49 12.75 -17.53
CA ASN A 88 8.34 13.80 -18.54
C ASN A 88 7.11 13.57 -19.45
N ASP A 89 6.49 12.40 -19.35
CA ASP A 89 5.32 11.94 -20.10
C ASP A 89 3.99 12.16 -19.37
N ASP A 90 4.05 12.68 -18.13
CA ASP A 90 2.88 12.94 -17.28
C ASP A 90 2.61 14.46 -17.20
N PRO A 91 1.78 15.02 -18.10
CA PRO A 91 1.45 16.46 -18.07
C PRO A 91 0.68 16.88 -16.81
N HIS A 92 0.21 15.92 -16.00
CA HIS A 92 -0.64 16.16 -14.83
C HIS A 92 0.05 15.90 -13.50
N GLN A 93 1.29 15.38 -13.49
CA GLN A 93 2.03 14.99 -12.28
C GLN A 93 1.17 14.10 -11.36
N GLU A 94 0.47 13.11 -11.94
CA GLU A 94 -0.52 12.33 -11.20
C GLU A 94 0.07 11.65 -9.98
N ASP A 95 -0.70 11.64 -8.89
CA ASP A 95 -0.40 10.91 -7.67
C ASP A 95 -0.03 9.45 -7.95
N ARG A 96 0.80 8.86 -7.09
CA ARG A 96 1.18 7.45 -7.16
C ARG A 96 0.50 6.68 -6.05
N VAL A 97 -0.02 5.49 -6.35
CA VAL A 97 -0.70 4.64 -5.36
C VAL A 97 0.07 3.33 -5.23
N LEU A 98 0.44 2.97 -4.01
CA LEU A 98 1.05 1.72 -3.63
C LEU A 98 0.01 0.79 -3.03
N VAL A 99 0.01 -0.48 -3.41
CA VAL A 99 -0.85 -1.52 -2.84
C VAL A 99 -0.02 -2.76 -2.54
N ALA A 100 -0.26 -3.36 -1.36
CA ALA A 100 0.29 -4.66 -1.02
C ALA A 100 -0.55 -5.76 -1.68
N GLN A 101 0.12 -6.69 -2.36
CA GLN A 101 -0.54 -7.86 -2.94
C GLN A 101 0.43 -9.03 -3.10
N VAL A 102 -0.14 -10.22 -3.23
CA VAL A 102 0.61 -11.40 -3.67
C VAL A 102 0.76 -11.35 -5.20
N TYR A 103 1.98 -11.59 -5.67
CA TYR A 103 2.37 -11.64 -7.07
C TYR A 103 3.47 -12.69 -7.22
N ASP A 104 3.33 -13.61 -8.17
CA ASP A 104 4.28 -14.71 -8.39
C ASP A 104 4.67 -15.45 -7.08
N GLY A 105 3.68 -15.74 -6.24
CA GLY A 105 3.86 -16.44 -4.96
C GLY A 105 4.52 -15.62 -3.84
N GLY A 106 4.79 -14.32 -4.03
CA GLY A 106 5.42 -13.46 -3.03
C GLY A 106 4.66 -12.17 -2.78
N TRP A 107 4.82 -11.60 -1.59
CA TRP A 107 4.28 -10.27 -1.27
C TRP A 107 5.11 -9.17 -1.92
N VAL A 108 4.43 -8.24 -2.56
CA VAL A 108 5.04 -7.07 -3.20
C VAL A 108 4.21 -5.81 -2.98
N TRP A 109 4.89 -4.67 -2.93
CA TRP A 109 4.27 -3.35 -3.06
C TRP A 109 4.25 -2.95 -4.53
N ARG A 110 3.06 -2.89 -5.13
CA ARG A 110 2.90 -2.47 -6.52
C ARG A 110 2.41 -1.05 -6.61
N GLU A 111 3.03 -0.31 -7.52
CA GLU A 111 2.66 1.06 -7.87
C GLU A 111 1.70 1.08 -9.07
N PHE A 112 0.74 2.01 -9.05
CA PHE A 112 -0.06 2.38 -10.21
C PHE A 112 -0.49 3.85 -10.14
N ARG A 113 -0.87 4.43 -11.28
CA ARG A 113 -1.49 5.77 -11.33
C ARG A 113 -3.01 5.67 -11.16
N PRO A 114 -3.70 6.68 -10.58
CA PRO A 114 -5.16 6.69 -10.49
C PRO A 114 -5.89 6.57 -11.83
N SER A 115 -5.27 7.03 -12.93
CA SER A 115 -5.79 6.87 -14.30
C SER A 115 -5.62 5.45 -14.87
N GLU A 116 -4.77 4.64 -14.26
CA GLU A 116 -4.50 3.25 -14.66
C GLU A 116 -5.36 2.27 -13.85
N PRO A 117 -5.68 1.09 -14.41
CA PRO A 117 -6.34 0.05 -13.63
C PRO A 117 -5.45 -0.40 -12.47
N GLU A 118 -6.05 -0.61 -11.30
CA GLU A 118 -5.37 -1.24 -10.16
C GLU A 118 -4.74 -2.58 -10.59
N PRO A 119 -3.49 -2.86 -10.17
CA PRO A 119 -2.87 -4.15 -10.38
C PRO A 119 -3.75 -5.26 -9.82
N LYS A 120 -4.06 -6.27 -10.63
CA LYS A 120 -4.76 -7.45 -10.13
C LYS A 120 -3.77 -8.34 -9.38
N PRO A 121 -4.17 -8.99 -8.28
CA PRO A 121 -3.41 -10.10 -7.72
C PRO A 121 -3.36 -11.23 -8.77
N GLU A 122 -2.21 -11.88 -8.88
CA GLU A 122 -2.09 -13.09 -9.70
C GLU A 122 -2.63 -14.30 -8.91
N PRO A 123 -3.27 -15.28 -9.59
CA PRO A 123 -3.80 -16.48 -8.97
C PRO A 123 -2.70 -17.43 -8.48
#